data_AF-A0A3N4LCC7-F1
#
_entry.id   AF-A0A3N4LCC7-F1
#
_cell.length_a   1.000
_cell.length_b   1.000
_cell.length_c   1.000
_cell.angle_alpha   90.00
_cell.angle_beta   90.00
_cell.angle_gamma   90.00
#
_symmetry.space_group_name_H-M   'P 1'
#
loop_
_entity.id
_entity.type
_entity.pdbx_description
1 polymer ?
#
loop_
_entity_poly.entity_id
_entity_poly.type
_entity_poly.pdbx_seq_one_letter_code
_entity_poly.pdbx_strand_id
1 'polypeptide(L)'
;MPTTPGESSLINVTKEADEIKHRLRNFSIVETFKTPTAGRVLQALPGYSIAHFACHGVSSINPAESHLMLLKEFVSHDGLFTEEVDKLCVRDIAALKLPAARLAYLSACSTANSTSPNLVVKQLIL
;
A
#
# COMPACT_ATOMS: atom_id res chain seq x y z
N MET A 1 0.27 -3.36 -5.54
CA MET A 1 1.19 -4.41 -6.01
C MET A 1 0.44 -5.72 -6.20
N PRO A 2 0.25 -6.17 -7.47
CA PRO A 2 -0.49 -7.40 -7.76
C PRO A 2 0.29 -8.68 -7.42
N THR A 3 1.63 -8.62 -7.41
CA THR A 3 2.51 -9.75 -7.12
C THR A 3 3.52 -9.39 -6.04
N THR A 4 3.90 -10.37 -5.23
CA THR A 4 4.95 -10.25 -4.21
C THR A 4 5.61 -11.64 -4.04
N PRO A 5 6.94 -11.74 -4.05
CA PRO A 5 7.64 -13.01 -3.87
C PRO A 5 7.19 -13.73 -2.59
N GLY A 6 6.84 -15.01 -2.72
CA GLY A 6 6.38 -15.83 -1.59
C GLY A 6 4.89 -15.71 -1.25
N GLU A 7 4.14 -14.83 -1.92
CA GLU A 7 2.72 -14.58 -1.65
C GLU A 7 1.82 -14.90 -2.85
N SER A 8 0.54 -15.11 -2.57
CA SER A 8 -0.48 -15.26 -3.61
C SER A 8 -0.74 -13.93 -4.35
N SER A 9 -1.10 -14.02 -5.64
CA SER A 9 -1.38 -12.84 -6.46
C SER A 9 -2.67 -12.12 -6.02
N LEU A 10 -2.61 -10.79 -5.90
CA LEU A 10 -3.77 -9.94 -5.63
C LEU A 10 -4.41 -9.47 -6.94
N ILE A 11 -5.30 -10.30 -7.49
CA ILE A 11 -5.85 -10.13 -8.86
C ILE A 11 -6.66 -8.84 -9.08
N ASN A 12 -7.22 -8.24 -8.03
CA ASN A 12 -8.10 -7.07 -8.14
C ASN A 12 -7.38 -5.74 -7.93
N VAL A 13 -6.11 -5.75 -7.50
CA VAL A 13 -5.37 -4.54 -7.12
C VAL A 13 -5.23 -3.56 -8.28
N THR A 14 -4.97 -4.04 -9.49
CA THR A 14 -4.85 -3.17 -10.67
C THR A 14 -6.19 -2.49 -10.97
N LYS A 15 -7.28 -3.26 -10.97
CA LYS A 15 -8.64 -2.75 -11.22
C LYS A 15 -9.05 -1.74 -10.14
N GLU A 16 -8.75 -2.01 -8.88
CA GLU A 16 -9.00 -1.12 -7.76
C GLU A 16 -8.28 0.23 -7.94
N ALA A 17 -6.98 0.19 -8.21
CA ALA A 17 -6.19 1.40 -8.43
C ALA A 17 -6.71 2.23 -9.61
N ASP A 18 -7.09 1.57 -10.70
CA ASP A 18 -7.63 2.22 -11.89
C ASP A 18 -9.00 2.87 -11.61
N GLU A 19 -9.89 2.20 -10.87
CA GLU A 19 -11.19 2.75 -10.46
C GLU A 19 -11.04 3.97 -9.55
N ILE A 20 -10.14 3.91 -8.55
CA ILE A 20 -9.85 5.03 -7.66
C ILE A 20 -9.35 6.23 -8.47
N LYS A 21 -8.34 6.00 -9.33
CA LYS A 21 -7.78 7.02 -10.19
C LYS A 21 -8.84 7.62 -11.11
N HIS A 22 -9.69 6.78 -11.70
CA HIS A 22 -10.77 7.23 -12.56
C HIS A 22 -11.76 8.13 -11.79
N ARG A 23 -12.22 7.75 -10.60
CA ARG A 23 -13.20 8.52 -9.83
C ARG A 23 -12.65 9.84 -9.31
N LEU A 24 -11.36 9.90 -8.98
CA LEU A 24 -10.73 11.09 -8.41
C LEU A 24 -10.15 12.05 -9.45
N ARG A 25 -10.09 11.67 -10.74
CA ARG A 25 -9.42 12.44 -11.80
C ARG A 25 -9.84 13.92 -11.94
N ASN A 26 -11.07 14.25 -11.52
CA ASN A 26 -11.62 15.61 -11.60
C ASN A 26 -11.50 16.40 -10.28
N PHE A 27 -11.08 15.74 -9.20
CA PHE A 27 -11.06 16.32 -7.85
C PHE A 27 -9.64 16.45 -7.31
N SER A 28 -8.73 15.55 -7.69
CA SER A 28 -7.38 15.46 -7.14
C SER A 28 -6.37 14.95 -8.18
N ILE A 29 -5.10 15.33 -8.00
CA ILE A 29 -3.99 14.73 -8.73
C ILE A 29 -3.71 13.37 -8.10
N VAL A 30 -3.78 12.30 -8.90
CA VAL A 30 -3.55 10.93 -8.44
C VAL A 30 -2.29 10.36 -9.10
N GLU A 31 -1.31 10.01 -8.27
CA GLU A 31 -0.12 9.29 -8.68
C GLU A 31 -0.20 7.82 -8.24
N THR A 32 0.33 6.91 -9.08
CA THR A 32 0.26 5.47 -8.82
C THR A 32 1.66 4.88 -8.83
N PHE A 33 2.04 4.25 -7.73
CA PHE A 33 3.30 3.51 -7.59
C PHE A 33 3.02 2.02 -7.72
N LYS A 34 3.48 1.39 -8.81
CA LYS A 34 3.20 -0.04 -9.07
C LYS A 34 4.04 -0.98 -8.21
N THR A 35 5.34 -0.67 -8.06
CA THR A 35 6.34 -1.48 -7.34
C THR A 35 7.32 -0.56 -6.58
N PRO A 36 6.84 0.28 -5.65
CA PRO A 36 7.74 1.17 -4.90
C PRO A 36 8.52 0.39 -3.83
N THR A 37 9.70 0.89 -3.50
CA THR A 37 10.43 0.53 -2.27
C THR A 37 9.82 1.23 -1.06
N ALA A 38 10.07 0.73 0.16
CA ALA A 38 9.67 1.39 1.39
C ALA A 38 10.31 2.77 1.51
N GLY A 39 11.59 2.90 1.17
CA GLY A 39 12.28 4.19 1.16
C GLY A 39 11.64 5.21 0.22
N ARG A 40 11.25 4.79 -1.00
CA ARG A 40 10.55 5.67 -1.96
C ARG A 40 9.19 6.11 -1.43
N VAL A 41 8.43 5.20 -0.80
CA VAL A 41 7.15 5.56 -0.18
C VAL A 41 7.36 6.57 0.94
N LEU A 42 8.28 6.31 1.88
CA LEU A 42 8.53 7.20 3.02
C LEU A 42 8.99 8.60 2.58
N GLN A 43 9.78 8.69 1.51
CA GLN A 43 10.20 9.96 0.93
C GLN A 43 9.04 10.72 0.28
N ALA A 44 8.15 10.00 -0.41
CA ALA A 44 7.05 10.58 -1.16
C ALA A 44 5.88 11.00 -0.24
N LEU A 45 5.58 10.20 0.78
CA LEU A 45 4.37 10.29 1.60
C LEU A 45 4.09 11.69 2.19
N PRO A 46 5.08 12.48 2.68
CA PRO A 46 4.85 13.83 3.17
C PRO A 46 4.29 14.81 2.12
N GLY A 47 4.46 14.52 0.84
CA GLY A 47 3.95 15.33 -0.27
C GLY A 47 2.49 15.05 -0.64
N TYR A 48 1.84 14.04 -0.06
CA TYR A 48 0.46 13.66 -0.38
C TYR A 48 -0.46 13.84 0.82
N SER A 49 -1.69 14.26 0.56
CA SER A 49 -2.75 14.36 1.58
C SER A 49 -3.35 13.00 1.92
N ILE A 50 -3.33 12.04 0.99
CA ILE A 50 -3.94 10.71 1.12
C ILE A 50 -3.02 9.70 0.43
N ALA A 51 -2.84 8.54 1.05
CA ALA A 51 -2.21 7.39 0.44
C ALA A 51 -3.14 6.18 0.55
N HIS A 52 -3.23 5.43 -0.54
CA HIS A 52 -3.96 4.17 -0.61
C HIS A 52 -2.95 3.05 -0.93
N PHE A 53 -2.91 2.04 -0.07
CA PHE A 53 -1.98 0.91 -0.21
C PHE A 53 -2.76 -0.35 -0.55
N ALA A 54 -2.59 -0.80 -1.79
CA ALA A 54 -3.15 -2.06 -2.30
C ALA A 54 -2.03 -3.09 -2.46
N CYS A 55 -1.53 -3.63 -1.35
CA CYS A 55 -0.48 -4.65 -1.30
C CYS A 55 -0.68 -5.56 -0.10
N HIS A 56 0.17 -6.59 0.02
CA HIS A 56 0.13 -7.49 1.17
C HIS A 56 0.57 -6.78 2.45
N GLY A 57 -0.11 -7.08 3.55
CA GLY A 57 0.21 -6.58 4.88
C GLY A 57 0.42 -7.75 5.84
N VAL A 58 1.40 -7.60 6.73
CA VAL A 58 1.71 -8.55 7.80
C VAL A 58 1.44 -7.89 9.13
N SER A 59 0.60 -8.53 9.94
CA SER A 59 0.30 -8.08 11.31
C SER A 59 1.27 -8.70 12.31
N SER A 60 1.74 -7.91 13.26
CA SER A 60 2.61 -8.33 14.36
C SER A 60 1.94 -8.10 15.71
N ILE A 61 2.33 -8.89 16.73
CA ILE A 61 1.93 -8.68 18.13
C ILE A 61 2.36 -7.29 18.60
N ASN A 62 3.54 -6.83 18.16
CA ASN A 62 3.92 -5.43 18.32
C ASN A 62 3.38 -4.64 17.12
N PRO A 63 2.36 -3.77 17.30
CA PRO A 63 1.75 -3.05 16.17
C PRO A 63 2.73 -2.20 15.38
N ALA A 64 3.81 -1.72 16.02
CA ALA A 64 4.87 -0.94 15.39
C ALA A 64 5.68 -1.75 14.35
N GLU A 65 5.70 -3.08 14.48
CA GLU A 65 6.37 -4.03 13.58
C GLU A 65 5.44 -4.62 12.52
N SER A 66 4.15 -4.33 12.58
CA SER A 66 3.24 -4.59 11.45
C SER A 66 3.73 -3.81 10.23
N HIS A 67 3.65 -4.41 9.06
CA HIS A 67 4.25 -3.82 7.86
C HIS A 67 3.52 -4.19 6.58
N LEU A 68 3.68 -3.35 5.58
CA LEU A 68 3.33 -3.66 4.20
C LEU A 68 4.53 -4.28 3.48
N MET A 69 4.25 -5.27 2.64
CA MET A 69 5.23 -5.89 1.76
C MET A 69 5.31 -5.10 0.46
N LEU A 70 6.47 -4.49 0.25
CA LEU A 70 6.86 -3.73 -0.92
C LEU A 70 7.99 -4.46 -1.67
N LEU A 71 8.49 -3.87 -2.74
CA LEU A 71 9.55 -4.48 -3.54
C LEU A 71 10.77 -3.57 -3.63
N LYS A 72 11.95 -4.16 -3.50
CA LYS A 72 13.22 -3.55 -3.86
C LYS A 72 13.96 -4.45 -4.83
N GLU A 73 14.64 -3.83 -5.79
CA GLU A 73 15.56 -4.53 -6.68
C GLU A 73 16.82 -4.87 -5.89
N PHE A 74 17.26 -6.12 -6.02
CA PHE A 74 18.51 -6.60 -5.44
C PHE A 74 19.31 -7.33 -6.52
N VAL A 75 20.60 -7.04 -6.60
CA VAL A 75 21.53 -7.75 -7.48
C VAL A 75 22.19 -8.84 -6.65
N SER A 76 21.92 -10.09 -6.98
CA SER A 76 22.55 -11.24 -6.33
C SER A 76 24.03 -11.35 -6.71
N HIS A 77 24.78 -12.16 -5.96
CA HIS A 77 26.23 -12.33 -6.15
C HIS A 77 26.64 -12.84 -7.54
N ASP A 78 25.70 -13.46 -8.28
CA ASP A 78 25.85 -13.93 -9.65
C ASP A 78 25.48 -12.87 -10.72
N GLY A 79 25.15 -11.65 -10.30
CA GLY A 79 24.82 -10.53 -11.19
C GLY A 79 23.39 -10.57 -11.74
N LEU A 80 22.53 -11.47 -11.25
CA LEU A 80 21.12 -11.49 -11.62
C LEU A 80 20.31 -10.46 -10.82
N PHE A 81 19.38 -9.81 -11.50
CA PHE A 81 18.39 -8.97 -10.84
C PHE A 81 17.29 -9.84 -10.25
N THR A 82 17.05 -9.69 -8.95
CA THR A 82 15.99 -10.37 -8.22
C THR A 82 15.14 -9.34 -7.47
N GLU A 83 13.86 -9.64 -7.33
CA GLU A 83 12.95 -8.84 -6.52
C GLU A 83 12.96 -9.37 -5.09
N GLU A 84 13.30 -8.53 -4.12
CA GLU A 84 13.20 -8.85 -2.69
C GLU A 84 12.04 -8.09 -2.05
N VAL A 85 11.46 -8.70 -1.02
CA VAL A 85 10.46 -8.03 -0.20
C VAL A 85 11.13 -6.93 0.62
N ASP A 86 10.68 -5.69 0.41
CA ASP A 86 11.00 -4.54 1.25
C ASP A 86 9.86 -4.30 2.25
N LYS A 87 10.17 -3.89 3.48
CA LYS A 87 9.18 -3.77 4.56
C LYS A 87 8.94 -2.32 4.89
N LEU A 88 7.70 -1.86 4.69
CA LEU A 88 7.25 -0.56 5.17
C LEU A 88 6.53 -0.74 6.52
N CYS A 89 7.24 -0.56 7.62
CA CYS A 89 6.68 -0.77 8.96
C CYS A 89 5.82 0.42 9.43
N VAL A 90 4.83 0.11 10.28
CA VAL A 90 3.98 1.12 10.92
C VAL A 90 4.82 2.14 11.70
N ARG A 91 5.88 1.70 12.39
CA ARG A 91 6.79 2.61 13.11
C ARG A 91 7.45 3.65 12.20
N ASP A 92 7.81 3.27 10.97
CA ASP A 92 8.52 4.14 10.04
C ASP A 92 7.57 5.21 9.49
N ILE A 93 6.32 4.83 9.22
CA ILE A 93 5.26 5.77 8.84
C ILE A 93 4.92 6.70 10.03
N ALA A 94 4.80 6.17 11.24
CA ALA A 94 4.48 6.93 12.44
C ALA A 94 5.58 7.93 12.83
N ALA A 95 6.84 7.64 12.46
CA ALA A 95 7.96 8.56 12.66
C ALA A 95 7.93 9.75 11.68
N LEU A 96 7.16 9.68 10.59
CA LEU A 96 7.00 10.81 9.68
C LEU A 96 6.16 11.89 10.33
N LYS A 97 6.68 13.13 10.30
CA LYS A 97 5.88 14.32 10.59
C LYS A 97 4.99 14.58 9.38
N LEU A 98 3.74 14.12 9.45
CA LEU A 98 2.74 14.29 8.40
C LEU A 98 1.70 15.34 8.83
N PRO A 99 2.05 16.64 8.91
CA PRO A 99 1.13 17.67 9.43
C PRO A 99 -0.11 17.88 8.55
N ALA A 100 -0.06 17.49 7.28
CA ALA A 100 -1.13 17.67 6.31
C ALA A 100 -1.68 16.35 5.72
N ALA A 101 -1.06 15.20 6.01
CA ALA A 101 -1.51 13.93 5.45
C ALA A 101 -2.52 13.24 6.37
N ARG A 102 -3.67 12.86 5.81
CA ARG A 102 -4.61 11.92 6.42
C ARG A 102 -4.25 10.53 5.89
N LEU A 103 -3.54 9.75 6.71
CA LEU A 103 -3.22 8.37 6.35
C LEU A 103 -4.48 7.51 6.42
N ALA A 104 -5.04 7.15 5.26
CA ALA A 104 -6.11 6.17 5.15
C ALA A 104 -5.50 4.80 4.85
N TYR A 105 -5.22 4.03 5.90
CA TYR A 105 -4.72 2.67 5.77
C TYR A 105 -5.89 1.69 5.62
N LEU A 106 -6.15 1.23 4.39
CA LEU A 106 -7.13 0.19 4.09
C LEU A 106 -6.39 -1.11 3.76
N SER A 107 -6.12 -1.91 4.79
CA SER A 107 -5.72 -3.31 4.60
C SER A 107 -6.90 -4.10 4.08
N ALA A 108 -6.92 -4.36 2.77
CA ALA A 108 -7.89 -5.26 2.16
C ALA A 108 -7.40 -6.72 2.07
N CYS A 109 -6.35 -7.09 2.81
CA CYS A 109 -5.92 -8.48 2.93
C CYS A 109 -6.96 -9.27 3.75
N SER A 110 -8.04 -9.69 3.05
CA SER A 110 -9.21 -10.49 3.44
C SER A 110 -10.59 -9.80 3.43
N THR A 111 -10.75 -8.59 2.89
CA THR A 111 -12.11 -7.98 2.75
C THR A 111 -12.82 -8.32 1.44
N ALA A 112 -12.17 -9.00 0.50
CA ALA A 112 -12.80 -9.47 -0.74
C ALA A 112 -13.60 -10.78 -0.59
N ASN A 113 -13.78 -11.31 0.64
CA ASN A 113 -14.60 -12.49 0.91
C ASN A 113 -15.60 -12.25 2.06
N SER A 114 -16.48 -11.26 1.91
CA SER A 114 -17.58 -11.05 2.86
C SER A 114 -18.94 -11.15 2.14
N THR A 115 -19.50 -12.35 2.12
CA THR A 115 -20.92 -12.61 1.82
C THR A 115 -21.80 -12.18 2.99
N SER A 116 -21.67 -10.93 3.44
CA SER A 116 -22.43 -10.40 4.59
C SER A 116 -23.08 -9.07 4.21
N PRO A 117 -24.42 -8.99 4.13
CA PRO A 117 -25.17 -7.86 3.56
C PRO A 117 -25.29 -6.63 4.48
N ASN A 118 -24.46 -6.49 5.51
CA ASN A 118 -24.58 -5.39 6.47
C ASN A 118 -23.23 -4.87 6.96
N LEU A 119 -22.41 -4.35 6.05
CA LEU A 119 -21.32 -3.45 6.42
C LEU A 119 -21.60 -2.04 5.89
N VAL A 120 -22.16 -1.21 6.75
CA VAL A 120 -22.31 0.23 6.50
C VAL A 120 -20.95 0.88 6.75
N VAL A 121 -20.15 1.01 5.70
CA VAL A 121 -19.00 1.93 5.72
C VAL A 121 -19.55 3.32 5.40
N LYS A 122 -19.66 4.19 6.41
CA LYS A 122 -19.90 5.62 6.20
C LYS A 122 -18.64 6.23 5.60
N GLN A 123 -18.55 6.21 4.27
CA GLN A 123 -17.41 6.71 3.51
C GLN A 123 -17.61 8.20 3.20
N LEU A 124 -16.77 9.06 3.80
CA LEU A 124 -16.49 10.40 3.29
C LEU A 124 -15.01 10.41 2.90
N ILE A 125 -14.74 10.30 1.59
CA ILE A 125 -13.42 10.55 1.00
C ILE A 125 -13.44 12.02 0.56
N LEU A 126 -12.70 12.86 1.27
CA LEU A 126 -12.09 14.04 0.67
C LEU A 126 -10.75 13.59 0.12
#